data_AF-A0A3E2H705-F1
#
_entry.id   AF-A0A3E2H705-F1
#
_cell.length_a   1.000
_cell.length_b   1.000
_cell.length_c   1.000
_cell.angle_alpha   90.00
_cell.angle_beta   90.00
_cell.angle_gamma   90.00
#
_symmetry.space_group_name_H-M   'P 1'
#
loop_
_entity.id
_entity.type
_entity.pdbx_description
1 polymer ?
#
loop_
_entity_poly.entity_id
_entity_poly.type
_entity_poly.pdbx_seq_one_letter_code
_entity_poly.pdbx_strand_id
1 'polypeptide(L)'
;MDQNQRNNLSNLEKRGTSSEQPEKVRILGISEYEQAAQCLAEAFLDDYVARYFIETDDMATYSAEVKWKLHYDIIKYTVAAHCYNGIVTTIGPNYDAVALWMPPGKNMDGLWTILRSGLWRLLYKLSAEGKTRFYREFLPLLHDTKEEVLGPRDNTSYYLVYIGSKPSARGKGYAKKLIEYMTAKADLENRATYLESSAASNLPYYQKFGFGLKKEIALKRGPVPVKLSIMVREPQAVVGSSKSA
;
A
#
# COMPACT_ATOMS: atom_id res chain seq x y z
N MET A 1 -24.96 44.31 29.60
CA MET A 1 -24.89 44.01 28.16
C MET A 1 -23.41 43.84 27.78
N ASP A 2 -22.67 43.05 28.54
CA ASP A 2 -22.59 41.59 28.63
C ASP A 2 -21.49 41.01 27.73
N GLN A 3 -20.26 41.16 28.25
CA GLN A 3 -19.01 40.62 27.70
C GLN A 3 -19.02 39.08 27.69
N ASN A 4 -19.90 38.44 28.47
CA ASN A 4 -20.10 36.98 28.44
C ASN A 4 -20.84 36.50 27.18
N GLN A 5 -21.67 37.33 26.53
CA GLN A 5 -22.32 36.93 25.27
C GLN A 5 -21.35 36.90 24.08
N ARG A 6 -20.36 37.80 24.03
CA ARG A 6 -19.32 37.78 22.97
C ARG A 6 -18.34 36.62 23.13
N ASN A 7 -17.98 36.27 24.37
CA ASN A 7 -17.13 35.10 24.62
C ASN A 7 -17.85 33.77 24.31
N ASN A 8 -19.17 33.70 24.50
CA ASN A 8 -19.96 32.52 24.12
C ASN A 8 -20.10 32.34 22.60
N LEU A 9 -20.17 33.42 21.82
CA LEU A 9 -20.18 33.34 20.35
C LEU A 9 -18.81 32.91 19.80
N SER A 10 -17.71 33.38 20.39
CA SER A 10 -16.35 32.96 20.00
C SER A 10 -16.01 31.50 20.33
N ASN A 11 -16.72 30.91 21.29
CA ASN A 11 -16.58 29.49 21.67
C ASN A 11 -17.54 28.57 20.89
N LEU A 12 -18.61 29.11 20.29
CA LEU A 12 -19.49 28.35 19.39
C LEU A 12 -18.92 28.24 17.96
N GLU A 13 -18.14 29.23 17.51
CA GLU A 13 -17.54 29.24 16.16
C GLU A 13 -16.26 28.38 16.03
N LYS A 14 -15.67 27.95 17.16
CA LYS A 14 -14.51 27.03 17.16
C LYS A 14 -14.88 25.56 17.32
N ARG A 15 -16.16 25.21 17.37
CA ARG A 15 -16.63 23.82 17.60
C ARG A 15 -17.32 23.19 16.39
N GLY A 16 -17.10 23.74 15.19
CA GLY A 16 -17.78 23.32 13.97
C GLY A 16 -16.85 23.16 12.75
N THR A 17 -15.76 22.39 12.86
CA THR A 17 -15.06 21.81 11.69
C THR A 17 -14.37 20.48 12.03
N SER A 18 -14.98 19.61 12.84
CA SER A 18 -14.70 18.19 12.67
C SER A 18 -15.53 17.72 11.49
N SER A 19 -14.99 17.84 10.28
CA SER A 19 -15.56 17.16 9.13
C SER A 19 -15.50 15.66 9.41
N GLU A 20 -16.57 15.08 9.96
CA GLU A 20 -16.81 13.64 9.92
C GLU A 20 -16.95 13.25 8.46
N GLN A 21 -15.81 13.10 7.79
CA GLN A 21 -15.73 12.42 6.52
C GLN A 21 -16.28 11.02 6.77
N PRO A 22 -17.33 10.59 6.05
CA PRO A 22 -17.94 9.29 6.29
C PRO A 22 -16.87 8.21 6.17
N GLU A 23 -16.97 7.16 6.99
CA GLU A 23 -16.09 5.98 6.96
C GLU A 23 -16.28 5.12 5.69
N LYS A 24 -16.20 5.76 4.54
CA LYS A 24 -16.32 5.19 3.21
C LYS A 24 -14.94 5.17 2.56
N VAL A 25 -14.71 4.14 1.76
CA VAL A 25 -13.52 4.05 0.93
C VAL A 25 -13.61 5.09 -0.18
N ARG A 26 -12.53 5.86 -0.38
CA ARG A 26 -12.35 6.85 -1.44
C ARG A 26 -11.14 6.48 -2.29
N ILE A 27 -11.21 6.74 -3.59
CA ILE A 27 -10.05 6.65 -4.49
C ILE A 27 -9.33 8.01 -4.51
N LEU A 28 -8.00 8.00 -4.40
CA LEU A 28 -7.17 9.20 -4.37
C LEU A 28 -6.56 9.53 -5.72
N GLY A 29 -6.54 10.83 -6.03
CA GLY A 29 -5.76 11.39 -7.12
C GLY A 29 -4.38 11.87 -6.67
N ILE A 30 -3.57 12.29 -7.65
CA ILE A 30 -2.20 12.77 -7.41
C ILE A 30 -2.13 14.01 -6.50
N SER A 31 -3.20 14.79 -6.34
CA SER A 31 -3.22 15.96 -5.44
C SER A 31 -3.16 15.61 -3.95
N GLU A 32 -3.48 14.36 -3.58
CA GLU A 32 -3.60 13.89 -2.19
C GLU A 32 -2.54 12.82 -1.83
N TYR A 33 -1.57 12.60 -2.73
CA TYR A 33 -0.65 11.47 -2.63
C TYR A 33 0.31 11.56 -1.44
N GLU A 34 0.67 12.77 -0.99
CA GLU A 34 1.65 12.94 0.09
C GLU A 34 1.10 12.51 1.44
N GLN A 35 -0.18 12.74 1.68
CA GLN A 35 -0.85 12.32 2.90
C GLN A 35 -1.02 10.80 2.94
N ALA A 36 -1.31 10.20 1.78
CA ALA A 36 -1.34 8.74 1.65
C ALA A 36 0.06 8.12 1.84
N ALA A 37 1.09 8.76 1.27
CA ALA A 37 2.48 8.37 1.47
C ALA A 37 2.92 8.49 2.93
N GLN A 38 2.48 9.51 3.66
CA GLN A 38 2.77 9.65 5.09
C GLN A 38 2.13 8.52 5.90
N CYS A 39 0.88 8.13 5.60
CA CYS A 39 0.23 6.99 6.26
C CYS A 39 1.01 5.68 6.06
N LEU A 40 1.37 5.35 4.82
CA LEU A 40 2.14 4.14 4.52
C LEU A 40 3.57 4.23 5.07
N ALA A 41 4.16 5.43 4.97
CA ALA A 41 5.25 5.99 5.78
C ALA A 41 5.42 5.32 7.14
N GLU A 42 4.48 5.69 8.00
CA GLU A 42 4.39 5.30 9.39
C GLU A 42 4.00 3.82 9.56
N ALA A 43 3.12 3.29 8.70
CA ALA A 43 2.65 1.92 8.80
C ALA A 43 3.76 0.89 8.53
N PHE A 44 4.73 1.21 7.66
CA PHE A 44 5.81 0.33 7.23
C PHE A 44 7.17 0.69 7.84
N LEU A 45 7.21 1.53 8.88
CA LEU A 45 8.45 1.98 9.54
C LEU A 45 9.34 0.80 9.99
N ASP A 46 8.72 -0.24 10.55
CA ASP A 46 9.39 -1.43 11.10
C ASP A 46 9.29 -2.65 10.16
N ASP A 47 8.83 -2.46 8.92
CA ASP A 47 8.66 -3.56 7.98
C ASP A 47 10.02 -4.01 7.42
N TYR A 48 10.34 -5.29 7.58
CA TYR A 48 11.63 -5.84 7.17
C TYR A 48 11.88 -5.76 5.66
N VAL A 49 10.83 -5.83 4.84
CA VAL A 49 10.95 -5.75 3.37
C VAL A 49 11.23 -4.30 2.96
N ALA A 50 10.47 -3.34 3.50
CA ALA A 50 10.71 -1.91 3.27
C ALA A 50 12.11 -1.46 3.72
N ARG A 51 12.62 -2.05 4.80
CA ARG A 51 13.95 -1.77 5.33
C ARG A 51 15.08 -2.47 4.57
N TYR A 52 14.82 -3.50 3.75
CA TYR A 52 15.84 -4.35 3.12
C TYR A 52 16.88 -3.59 2.28
N PHE A 53 16.45 -2.53 1.59
CA PHE A 53 17.28 -1.69 0.72
C PHE A 53 17.66 -0.33 1.37
N ILE A 54 17.36 -0.14 2.66
CA ILE A 54 17.69 1.06 3.45
C ILE A 54 18.66 0.71 4.59
N GLU A 55 18.51 -0.48 5.18
CA GLU A 55 19.39 -1.06 6.19
C GLU A 55 20.46 -1.92 5.52
N THR A 56 21.31 -1.26 4.75
CA THR A 56 22.48 -1.84 4.08
C THR A 56 23.76 -1.50 4.83
N ASP A 57 24.80 -2.33 4.64
CA ASP A 57 26.09 -2.13 5.32
C ASP A 57 26.73 -0.78 4.99
N ASP A 58 26.57 -0.33 3.73
CA ASP A 58 27.05 0.99 3.26
C ASP A 58 26.20 2.17 3.77
N MET A 59 25.11 1.90 4.49
CA MET A 59 24.26 2.88 5.17
C MET A 59 24.38 2.79 6.70
N ALA A 60 25.29 1.97 7.25
CA ALA A 60 25.38 1.72 8.68
C ALA A 60 25.67 2.98 9.52
N THR A 61 26.46 3.92 8.99
CA THR A 61 26.85 5.16 9.68
C THR A 61 25.86 6.32 9.47
N TYR A 62 24.84 6.13 8.63
CA TYR A 62 23.86 7.18 8.35
C TYR A 62 22.85 7.30 9.49
N SER A 63 22.42 8.54 9.77
CA SER A 63 21.45 8.80 10.83
C SER A 63 20.09 8.18 10.51
N ALA A 64 19.32 7.91 11.57
CA ALA A 64 17.94 7.43 11.46
C ALA A 64 17.06 8.40 10.65
N GLU A 65 17.32 9.71 10.72
CA GLU A 65 16.61 10.73 9.95
C GLU A 65 16.84 10.57 8.43
N VAL A 66 18.07 10.31 8.00
CA VAL A 66 18.36 10.08 6.57
C VAL A 66 17.69 8.82 6.08
N LYS A 67 17.74 7.73 6.86
CA LYS A 67 17.08 6.46 6.52
C LYS A 67 15.56 6.63 6.47
N TRP A 68 14.98 7.34 7.43
CA TRP A 68 13.56 7.69 7.44
C TRP A 68 13.16 8.50 6.21
N LYS A 69 13.96 9.51 5.85
CA LYS A 69 13.71 10.32 4.66
C LYS A 69 13.74 9.48 3.38
N LEU A 70 14.69 8.55 3.27
CA LEU A 70 14.79 7.63 2.14
C LEU A 70 13.57 6.69 2.07
N HIS A 71 13.16 6.11 3.21
CA HIS A 71 11.94 5.29 3.34
C HIS A 71 10.69 6.04 2.88
N TYR A 72 10.50 7.26 3.41
CA TYR A 72 9.39 8.12 3.03
C TYR A 72 9.42 8.45 1.53
N ASP A 73 10.59 8.79 0.97
CA ASP A 73 10.70 9.11 -0.46
C ASP A 73 10.38 7.90 -1.35
N ILE A 74 10.79 6.69 -0.98
CA ILE A 74 10.47 5.44 -1.70
C ILE A 74 8.95 5.22 -1.70
N ILE A 75 8.31 5.27 -0.53
CA ILE A 75 6.86 5.10 -0.44
C ILE A 75 6.12 6.22 -1.18
N LYS A 76 6.58 7.47 -1.07
CA LYS A 76 5.96 8.60 -1.76
C LYS A 76 5.99 8.44 -3.27
N TYR A 77 7.13 8.02 -3.85
CA TYR A 77 7.21 7.79 -5.30
C TYR A 77 6.36 6.60 -5.73
N THR A 78 6.28 5.55 -4.90
CA THR A 78 5.38 4.42 -5.14
C THR A 78 3.92 4.82 -5.13
N VAL A 79 3.47 5.61 -4.14
CA VAL A 79 2.09 6.13 -4.09
C VAL A 79 1.81 7.00 -5.31
N ALA A 80 2.72 7.92 -5.67
CA ALA A 80 2.57 8.77 -6.84
C ALA A 80 2.41 7.95 -8.13
N ALA A 81 3.23 6.90 -8.32
CA ALA A 81 3.14 6.01 -9.47
C ALA A 81 1.78 5.29 -9.53
N HIS A 82 1.23 4.87 -8.38
CA HIS A 82 -0.10 4.28 -8.31
C HIS A 82 -1.21 5.31 -8.54
N CYS A 83 -1.04 6.58 -8.19
CA CYS A 83 -1.98 7.63 -8.59
C CYS A 83 -2.02 7.84 -10.11
N TYR A 84 -0.91 7.58 -10.82
CA TYR A 84 -0.84 7.74 -12.27
C TYR A 84 -1.32 6.53 -13.07
N ASN A 85 -0.98 5.31 -12.62
CA ASN A 85 -1.25 4.10 -13.42
C ASN A 85 -1.93 2.97 -12.63
N GLY A 86 -2.24 3.19 -11.35
CA GLY A 86 -2.89 2.24 -10.46
C GLY A 86 -4.16 2.79 -9.81
N ILE A 87 -4.48 2.23 -8.65
CA ILE A 87 -5.62 2.62 -7.83
C ILE A 87 -5.12 2.81 -6.40
N VAL A 88 -5.29 4.02 -5.87
CA VAL A 88 -4.98 4.34 -4.47
C VAL A 88 -6.29 4.52 -3.75
N THR A 89 -6.54 3.72 -2.70
CA THR A 89 -7.74 3.87 -1.87
C THR A 89 -7.39 4.29 -0.46
N THR A 90 -8.26 5.07 0.17
CA THR A 90 -8.13 5.47 1.58
C THR A 90 -9.47 5.47 2.30
N ILE A 91 -9.41 5.41 3.63
CA ILE A 91 -10.56 5.49 4.53
C ILE A 91 -10.15 6.11 5.87
N GLY A 92 -11.14 6.72 6.53
CA GLY A 92 -11.01 7.37 7.82
C GLY A 92 -10.55 8.82 7.72
N PRO A 93 -10.63 9.58 8.82
CA PRO A 93 -10.14 10.95 8.86
C PRO A 93 -8.64 10.97 8.57
N ASN A 94 -8.15 12.00 7.90
CA ASN A 94 -6.71 12.21 7.69
C ASN A 94 -5.94 11.00 7.13
N TYR A 95 -6.55 10.24 6.21
CA TYR A 95 -5.89 9.11 5.54
C TYR A 95 -5.43 8.05 6.54
N ASP A 96 -6.28 7.75 7.52
CA ASP A 96 -6.03 6.79 8.60
C ASP A 96 -5.60 5.40 8.10
N ALA A 97 -6.11 4.97 6.95
CA ALA A 97 -5.63 3.80 6.24
C ALA A 97 -5.59 4.01 4.73
N VAL A 98 -4.65 3.34 4.07
CA VAL A 98 -4.39 3.44 2.62
C VAL A 98 -4.10 2.06 2.05
N ALA A 99 -4.57 1.79 0.82
CA ALA A 99 -4.15 0.65 0.02
C ALA A 99 -3.76 1.07 -1.39
N LEU A 100 -2.74 0.42 -1.94
CA LEU A 100 -2.23 0.58 -3.30
C LEU A 100 -2.49 -0.69 -4.10
N TRP A 101 -3.21 -0.54 -5.20
CA TRP A 101 -3.55 -1.63 -6.10
C TRP A 101 -3.08 -1.34 -7.52
N MET A 102 -2.53 -2.37 -8.17
CA MET A 102 -2.27 -2.37 -9.59
C MET A 102 -3.38 -3.13 -10.31
N PRO A 103 -4.13 -2.49 -11.23
CA PRO A 103 -5.15 -3.15 -12.00
C PRO A 103 -4.55 -4.01 -13.13
N PRO A 104 -5.36 -4.91 -13.71
CA PRO A 104 -4.98 -5.76 -14.84
C PRO A 104 -4.30 -4.99 -15.98
N GLY A 105 -3.20 -5.53 -16.50
CA GLY A 105 -2.46 -4.98 -17.64
C GLY A 105 -1.74 -3.66 -17.35
N LYS A 106 -1.68 -3.22 -16.08
CA LYS A 106 -0.94 -2.04 -15.64
C LYS A 106 0.26 -2.42 -14.79
N ASN A 107 1.32 -1.63 -14.91
CA ASN A 107 2.56 -1.75 -14.14
C ASN A 107 3.12 -0.36 -13.83
N MET A 108 4.23 -0.28 -13.09
CA MET A 108 4.87 0.98 -12.72
C MET A 108 6.02 1.37 -13.66
N ASP A 109 6.29 0.58 -14.69
CA ASP A 109 7.56 0.62 -15.45
C ASP A 109 7.50 1.54 -16.68
N GLY A 110 6.33 2.12 -16.97
CA GLY A 110 6.18 3.09 -18.05
C GLY A 110 7.00 4.36 -17.79
N LEU A 111 7.76 4.82 -18.80
CA LEU A 111 8.64 6.00 -18.70
C LEU A 111 7.93 7.25 -18.14
N TRP A 112 6.68 7.45 -18.52
CA TRP A 112 5.86 8.56 -18.04
C TRP A 112 5.53 8.46 -16.55
N THR A 113 5.17 7.26 -16.10
CA THR A 113 4.92 6.96 -14.69
C THR A 113 6.20 7.16 -13.89
N ILE A 114 7.33 6.63 -14.37
CA ILE A 114 8.63 6.78 -13.72
C ILE A 114 9.02 8.25 -13.58
N LEU A 115 8.89 9.03 -14.65
CA LEU A 115 9.25 10.45 -14.67
C LEU A 115 8.39 11.27 -13.68
N ARG A 116 7.07 11.11 -13.74
CA ARG A 116 6.13 11.94 -12.98
C ARG A 116 5.97 11.54 -11.53
N SER A 117 6.11 10.25 -11.22
CA SER A 117 6.12 9.78 -9.83
C SER A 117 7.39 10.15 -9.08
N GLY A 118 8.49 10.40 -9.81
CA GLY A 118 9.81 10.59 -9.22
C GLY A 118 10.54 9.28 -8.92
N LEU A 119 10.08 8.12 -9.37
CA LEU A 119 10.78 6.83 -9.19
C LEU A 119 12.23 6.85 -9.73
N TRP A 120 12.48 7.61 -10.80
CA TRP A 120 13.84 7.81 -11.33
C TRP A 120 14.81 8.36 -10.28
N ARG A 121 14.29 9.04 -9.25
CA ARG A 121 15.10 9.64 -8.20
C ARG A 121 15.76 8.61 -7.29
N LEU A 122 15.22 7.40 -7.24
CA LEU A 122 15.82 6.31 -6.47
C LEU A 122 17.18 5.87 -7.01
N LEU A 123 17.46 6.10 -8.30
CA LEU A 123 18.77 5.81 -8.92
C LEU A 123 19.93 6.63 -8.30
N TYR A 124 19.63 7.78 -7.70
CA TYR A 124 20.63 8.61 -7.03
C TYR A 124 20.45 8.68 -5.51
N LYS A 125 19.29 8.31 -4.97
CA LYS A 125 19.03 8.32 -3.52
C LYS A 125 19.44 7.05 -2.81
N LEU A 126 19.29 5.89 -3.47
CA LEU A 126 19.72 4.62 -2.91
C LEU A 126 21.25 4.54 -2.92
N SER A 127 21.82 3.92 -1.88
CA SER A 127 23.23 3.58 -1.82
C SER A 127 23.61 2.56 -2.90
N ALA A 128 24.90 2.23 -3.04
CA ALA A 128 25.32 1.26 -4.05
C ALA A 128 24.76 -0.15 -3.76
N GLU A 129 24.79 -0.57 -2.50
CA GLU A 129 24.17 -1.82 -2.06
C GLU A 129 22.65 -1.73 -2.14
N GLY A 130 22.05 -0.61 -1.72
CA GLY A 130 20.60 -0.39 -1.80
C GLY A 130 20.06 -0.50 -3.23
N LYS A 131 20.79 0.04 -4.22
CA LYS A 131 20.44 -0.12 -5.65
C LYS A 131 20.54 -1.56 -6.11
N THR A 132 21.56 -2.30 -5.68
CA THR A 132 21.72 -3.71 -6.03
C THR A 132 20.56 -4.53 -5.48
N ARG A 133 20.27 -4.38 -4.18
CA ARG A 133 19.14 -5.04 -3.51
C ARG A 133 17.79 -4.68 -4.11
N PHE A 134 17.57 -3.42 -4.48
CA PHE A 134 16.29 -2.99 -5.04
C PHE A 134 16.11 -3.42 -6.50
N TYR A 135 17.03 -3.03 -7.39
CA TYR A 135 16.85 -3.20 -8.84
C TYR A 135 17.30 -4.54 -9.40
N ARG A 136 18.27 -5.22 -8.76
CA ARG A 136 18.84 -6.48 -9.28
C ARG A 136 18.34 -7.72 -8.54
N GLU A 137 17.67 -7.53 -7.41
CA GLU A 137 17.20 -8.65 -6.57
C GLU A 137 15.71 -8.53 -6.29
N PHE A 138 15.28 -7.50 -5.56
CA PHE A 138 13.90 -7.37 -5.10
C PHE A 138 12.90 -7.25 -6.26
N LEU A 139 13.08 -6.30 -7.17
CA LEU A 139 12.15 -6.12 -8.29
C LEU A 139 12.10 -7.35 -9.22
N PRO A 140 13.22 -7.93 -9.69
CA PRO A 140 13.17 -9.15 -10.49
C PRO A 140 12.53 -10.33 -9.75
N LEU A 141 12.88 -10.53 -8.47
CA LEU A 141 12.31 -11.62 -7.68
C LEU A 141 10.78 -11.51 -7.56
N LEU A 142 10.24 -10.32 -7.32
CA LEU A 142 8.78 -10.13 -7.28
C LEU A 142 8.14 -10.32 -8.65
N HIS A 143 8.76 -9.79 -9.70
CA HIS A 143 8.27 -9.94 -11.07
C HIS A 143 8.18 -11.41 -11.48
N ASP A 144 9.29 -12.14 -11.39
CA ASP A 144 9.40 -13.55 -11.77
C ASP A 144 8.47 -14.42 -10.93
N THR A 145 8.35 -14.13 -9.63
CA THR A 145 7.46 -14.88 -8.73
C THR A 145 5.99 -14.66 -9.09
N LYS A 146 5.60 -13.41 -9.39
CA LYS A 146 4.23 -13.08 -9.79
C LYS A 146 3.88 -13.77 -11.11
N GLU A 147 4.78 -13.72 -12.11
CA GLU A 147 4.61 -14.39 -13.39
C GLU A 147 4.49 -15.91 -13.21
N GLU A 148 5.36 -16.53 -12.41
CA GLU A 148 5.32 -17.97 -12.13
C GLU A 148 4.00 -18.40 -11.46
N VAL A 149 3.54 -17.64 -10.46
CA VAL A 149 2.35 -18.00 -9.66
C VAL A 149 1.04 -17.75 -10.40
N LEU A 150 0.96 -16.68 -11.19
CA LEU A 150 -0.26 -16.32 -11.92
C LEU A 150 -0.30 -16.91 -13.33
N GLY A 151 0.85 -17.15 -13.95
CA GLY A 151 0.97 -17.66 -15.32
C GLY A 151 0.19 -16.78 -16.30
N PRO A 152 -0.71 -17.35 -17.13
CA PRO A 152 -1.55 -16.59 -18.05
C PRO A 152 -2.38 -15.48 -17.40
N ARG A 153 -2.62 -15.57 -16.08
CA ARG A 153 -3.42 -14.59 -15.36
C ARG A 153 -2.64 -13.35 -14.92
N ASP A 154 -1.31 -13.34 -15.09
CA ASP A 154 -0.42 -12.27 -14.60
C ASP A 154 -0.86 -10.86 -15.02
N ASN A 155 -1.28 -10.73 -16.27
CA ASN A 155 -1.77 -9.49 -16.87
C ASN A 155 -3.28 -9.26 -16.69
N THR A 156 -3.99 -10.19 -16.04
CA THR A 156 -5.45 -10.15 -15.88
C THR A 156 -5.92 -10.04 -14.43
N SER A 157 -4.99 -10.12 -13.48
CA SER A 157 -5.23 -10.06 -12.04
C SER A 157 -4.99 -8.68 -11.45
N TYR A 158 -5.65 -8.38 -10.34
CA TYR A 158 -5.31 -7.23 -9.51
C TYR A 158 -4.16 -7.58 -8.56
N TYR A 159 -3.26 -6.63 -8.32
CA TYR A 159 -2.14 -6.79 -7.42
C TYR A 159 -2.21 -5.77 -6.27
N LEU A 160 -2.34 -6.25 -5.03
CA LEU A 160 -2.24 -5.43 -3.82
C LEU A 160 -0.76 -5.23 -3.47
N VAL A 161 -0.25 -4.03 -3.69
CA VAL A 161 1.17 -3.69 -3.49
C VAL A 161 1.44 -3.22 -2.06
N TYR A 162 0.55 -2.39 -1.52
CA TYR A 162 0.66 -1.91 -0.13
C TYR A 162 -0.72 -1.84 0.50
N ILE A 163 -0.80 -2.17 1.79
CA ILE A 163 -1.93 -1.82 2.65
C ILE A 163 -1.41 -1.49 4.05
N GLY A 164 -1.80 -0.33 4.56
CA GLY A 164 -1.33 0.16 5.84
C GLY A 164 -2.36 1.02 6.55
N SER A 165 -2.23 1.09 7.87
CA SER A 165 -2.99 2.00 8.71
C SER A 165 -2.07 2.66 9.72
N LYS A 166 -2.36 3.92 10.04
CA LYS A 166 -1.66 4.65 11.09
C LYS A 166 -1.82 3.91 12.42
N PRO A 167 -0.84 3.95 13.34
CA PRO A 167 -0.96 3.33 14.65
C PRO A 167 -2.25 3.74 15.40
N SER A 168 -2.64 5.01 15.32
CA SER A 168 -3.86 5.57 15.92
C SER A 168 -5.18 5.07 15.31
N ALA A 169 -5.13 4.46 14.13
CA ALA A 169 -6.30 3.99 13.38
C ALA A 169 -6.48 2.46 13.42
N ARG A 170 -5.58 1.74 14.10
CA ARG A 170 -5.63 0.27 14.22
C ARG A 170 -6.86 -0.16 15.02
N GLY A 171 -7.38 -1.35 14.71
CA GLY A 171 -8.56 -1.90 15.38
C GLY A 171 -9.92 -1.38 14.85
N LYS A 172 -9.94 -0.36 14.00
CA LYS A 172 -11.19 0.20 13.43
C LYS A 172 -11.75 -0.55 12.21
N GLY A 173 -11.10 -1.64 11.78
CA GLY A 173 -11.53 -2.43 10.61
C GLY A 173 -11.31 -1.75 9.25
N TYR A 174 -10.51 -0.68 9.18
CA TYR A 174 -10.28 0.07 7.95
C TYR A 174 -9.56 -0.71 6.85
N ALA A 175 -8.50 -1.46 7.20
CA ALA A 175 -7.83 -2.34 6.25
C ALA A 175 -8.79 -3.39 5.65
N LYS A 176 -9.72 -3.91 6.46
CA LYS A 176 -10.77 -4.83 6.01
C LYS A 176 -11.64 -4.17 4.94
N LYS A 177 -12.16 -2.98 5.21
CA LYS A 177 -12.99 -2.21 4.25
C LYS A 177 -12.24 -1.91 2.94
N LEU A 178 -10.94 -1.62 3.00
CA LEU A 178 -10.11 -1.35 1.80
C LEU A 178 -9.91 -2.60 0.94
N ILE A 179 -9.65 -3.76 1.55
CA ILE A 179 -9.52 -5.04 0.84
C ILE A 179 -10.86 -5.40 0.20
N GLU A 180 -11.94 -5.39 0.99
CA GLU A 180 -13.29 -5.77 0.54
C GLU A 180 -13.76 -4.91 -0.65
N TYR A 181 -13.47 -3.61 -0.62
CA TYR A 181 -13.79 -2.69 -1.72
C TYR A 181 -13.18 -3.15 -3.05
N MET A 182 -11.90 -3.53 -3.05
CA MET A 182 -11.21 -3.94 -4.28
C MET A 182 -11.49 -5.39 -4.66
N THR A 183 -11.63 -6.30 -3.69
CA THR A 183 -11.99 -7.70 -3.98
C THR A 183 -13.40 -7.82 -4.54
N ALA A 184 -14.36 -7.01 -4.06
CA ALA A 184 -15.70 -6.96 -4.64
C ALA A 184 -15.69 -6.50 -6.12
N LYS A 185 -14.84 -5.51 -6.45
CA LYS A 185 -14.62 -5.10 -7.84
C LYS A 185 -13.99 -6.22 -8.67
N ALA A 186 -13.00 -6.92 -8.13
CA ALA A 186 -12.36 -8.04 -8.81
C ALA A 186 -13.33 -9.21 -9.05
N ASP A 187 -14.21 -9.49 -8.09
CA ASP A 187 -15.26 -10.53 -8.21
C ASP A 187 -16.26 -10.20 -9.31
N LEU A 188 -16.72 -8.95 -9.39
CA LEU A 188 -17.61 -8.48 -10.46
C LEU A 188 -16.98 -8.60 -11.85
N GLU A 189 -15.66 -8.46 -11.93
CA GLU A 189 -14.91 -8.60 -13.18
C GLU A 189 -14.41 -10.02 -13.44
N ASN A 190 -14.70 -10.97 -12.54
CA ASN A 190 -14.20 -12.34 -12.55
C ASN A 190 -12.67 -12.42 -12.65
N ARG A 191 -11.97 -11.67 -11.81
CA ARG A 191 -10.51 -11.57 -11.79
C ARG A 191 -9.92 -12.01 -10.45
N ALA A 192 -8.82 -12.75 -10.51
CA ALA A 192 -8.06 -13.10 -9.32
C ALA A 192 -7.34 -11.87 -8.75
N THR A 193 -7.06 -11.90 -7.44
CA THR A 193 -6.24 -10.90 -6.75
C THR A 193 -5.01 -11.53 -6.13
N TYR A 194 -3.88 -10.84 -6.20
CA TYR A 194 -2.56 -11.31 -5.81
C TYR A 194 -1.93 -10.32 -4.81
N LEU A 195 -1.14 -10.85 -3.87
CA LEU A 195 -0.34 -10.05 -2.94
C LEU A 195 0.92 -10.81 -2.49
N GLU A 196 1.93 -10.07 -2.04
CA GLU A 196 3.01 -10.59 -1.21
C GLU A 196 2.90 -10.05 0.21
N SER A 197 2.87 -10.96 1.18
CA SER A 197 2.85 -10.61 2.59
C SER A 197 4.27 -10.62 3.16
N SER A 198 4.69 -9.50 3.77
CA SER A 198 6.01 -9.34 4.40
C SER A 198 6.14 -10.01 5.78
N ALA A 199 5.05 -10.54 6.35
CA ALA A 199 5.07 -11.18 7.66
C ALA A 199 4.09 -12.36 7.74
N ALA A 200 4.57 -13.51 8.22
CA ALA A 200 3.76 -14.72 8.40
C ALA A 200 2.56 -14.50 9.35
N SER A 201 2.68 -13.56 10.29
CA SER A 201 1.60 -13.16 11.20
C SER A 201 0.39 -12.55 10.47
N ASN A 202 0.56 -12.06 9.25
CA ASN A 202 -0.52 -11.49 8.44
C ASN A 202 -1.28 -12.55 7.62
N LEU A 203 -0.79 -13.80 7.51
CA LEU A 203 -1.44 -14.83 6.71
C LEU A 203 -2.87 -15.13 7.18
N PRO A 204 -3.15 -15.34 8.49
CA PRO A 204 -4.50 -15.59 8.95
C PRO A 204 -5.44 -14.40 8.72
N TYR A 205 -4.90 -13.19 8.61
CA TYR A 205 -5.67 -12.00 8.27
C TYR A 205 -6.12 -12.05 6.80
N TYR A 206 -5.21 -12.31 5.86
CA TYR A 206 -5.54 -12.39 4.43
C TYR A 206 -6.39 -13.61 4.07
N GLN A 207 -6.21 -14.74 4.76
CA GLN A 207 -7.02 -15.96 4.58
C GLN A 207 -8.52 -15.71 4.80
N LYS A 208 -8.89 -14.81 5.72
CA LYS A 208 -10.30 -14.45 5.97
C LYS A 208 -10.98 -13.80 4.76
N PHE A 209 -10.20 -13.23 3.85
CA PHE A 209 -10.70 -12.64 2.61
C PHE A 209 -10.66 -13.64 1.43
N GLY A 210 -10.22 -14.87 1.65
CA GLY A 210 -10.11 -15.90 0.60
C GLY A 210 -8.75 -15.96 -0.10
N PHE A 211 -7.72 -15.27 0.41
CA PHE A 211 -6.37 -15.44 -0.10
C PHE A 211 -5.76 -16.76 0.41
N GLY A 212 -5.35 -17.62 -0.52
CA GLY A 212 -4.61 -18.85 -0.22
C GLY A 212 -3.11 -18.64 -0.43
N LEU A 213 -2.30 -19.20 0.48
CA LEU A 213 -0.83 -19.25 0.32
C LEU A 213 -0.48 -20.10 -0.91
N LYS A 214 0.40 -19.58 -1.78
CA LYS A 214 0.87 -20.26 -2.99
C LYS A 214 2.35 -20.59 -2.93
N LYS A 215 3.16 -19.66 -2.43
CA LYS A 215 4.63 -19.80 -2.41
C LYS A 215 5.21 -18.97 -1.27
N GLU A 216 6.37 -19.38 -0.78
CA GLU A 216 7.23 -18.55 0.06
C GLU A 216 8.53 -18.27 -0.68
N ILE A 217 8.96 -17.02 -0.65
CA ILE A 217 10.25 -16.56 -1.19
C ILE A 217 11.01 -15.81 -0.10
N ALA A 218 12.30 -15.56 -0.29
CA ALA A 218 13.10 -14.85 0.70
C ALA A 218 14.19 -13.98 0.08
N LEU A 219 14.39 -12.80 0.67
CA LEU A 219 15.52 -11.91 0.44
C LEU A 219 16.65 -12.27 1.40
N LYS A 220 17.87 -12.52 0.90
CA LYS A 220 18.90 -13.28 1.64
C LYS A 220 20.10 -12.46 2.13
N ARG A 221 20.24 -11.18 1.74
CA ARG A 221 21.42 -10.36 2.08
C ARG A 221 21.33 -9.63 3.43
N GLY A 222 20.27 -9.86 4.19
CA GLY A 222 20.13 -9.37 5.57
C GLY A 222 20.76 -10.34 6.57
N PRO A 223 20.90 -9.93 7.85
CA PRO A 223 21.39 -10.81 8.92
C PRO A 223 20.47 -12.03 9.12
N VAL A 224 19.18 -11.86 8.81
CA VAL A 224 18.18 -12.93 8.75
C VAL A 224 17.46 -12.81 7.41
N PRO A 225 17.19 -13.93 6.71
CA PRO A 225 16.40 -13.89 5.48
C PRO A 225 15.02 -13.27 5.72
N VAL A 226 14.67 -12.25 4.93
CA VAL A 226 13.35 -11.62 4.97
C VAL A 226 12.42 -12.43 4.08
N LYS A 227 11.43 -13.10 4.69
CA LYS A 227 10.47 -13.94 3.98
C LYS A 227 9.32 -13.11 3.42
N LEU A 228 8.84 -13.49 2.25
CA LEU A 228 7.63 -12.98 1.61
C LEU A 228 6.74 -14.17 1.28
N SER A 229 5.49 -14.10 1.71
CA SER A 229 4.50 -15.15 1.46
C SER A 229 3.56 -14.69 0.35
N ILE A 230 3.57 -15.43 -0.75
CA ILE A 230 2.79 -15.13 -1.95
C ILE A 230 1.39 -15.70 -1.79
N MET A 231 0.38 -14.86 -1.92
CA MET A 231 -1.00 -15.28 -1.75
C MET A 231 -1.87 -14.86 -2.92
N VAL A 232 -2.78 -15.75 -3.32
CA VAL A 232 -3.73 -15.52 -4.41
C VAL A 232 -5.14 -15.81 -3.91
N ARG A 233 -6.07 -14.94 -4.26
CA ARG A 233 -7.50 -15.12 -4.07
C ARG A 233 -8.15 -15.26 -5.44
N GLU A 234 -8.90 -16.34 -5.62
CA GLU A 234 -9.74 -16.54 -6.80
C GLU A 234 -11.00 -15.65 -6.73
N PRO A 235 -11.55 -15.22 -7.87
CA PRO A 235 -12.81 -14.48 -7.86
C PRO A 235 -13.93 -15.34 -7.28
N GLN A 236 -14.75 -14.73 -6.44
CA GLN A 236 -15.91 -15.38 -5.82
C GLN A 236 -17.16 -15.04 -6.63
N ALA A 237 -18.03 -16.03 -6.83
CA ALA A 237 -19.28 -15.82 -7.53
C ALA A 237 -20.12 -14.77 -6.79
N VAL A 238 -20.50 -13.71 -7.48
CA VAL A 238 -21.50 -12.78 -6.98
C VAL A 238 -22.82 -13.54 -7.02
N VAL A 239 -23.29 -14.02 -5.88
CA VAL A 239 -24.60 -14.67 -5.77
C VAL A 239 -25.64 -13.63 -6.15
N GLY A 240 -26.04 -13.64 -7.41
CA GLY A 240 -27.17 -12.87 -7.88
C GLY A 240 -28.38 -13.29 -7.07
N SER A 241 -29.05 -12.32 -6.46
CA SER A 241 -30.42 -12.48 -6.03
C SER A 241 -31.21 -12.92 -7.25
N SER A 242 -31.40 -14.23 -7.41
CA SER A 242 -32.33 -14.81 -8.38
C SER A 242 -33.70 -14.26 -8.03
N LYS A 243 -34.11 -13.20 -8.74
CA LYS A 243 -35.50 -12.78 -8.74
C LYS A 243 -36.30 -13.93 -9.33
N SER A 244 -37.22 -14.41 -8.51
CA SER A 244 -38.34 -15.27 -8.86
C SER A 244 -38.96 -14.81 -10.19
N ALA A 245 -39.11 -15.77 -11.11
CA ALA A 245 -40.12 -15.77 -12.14
C ALA A 245 -40.77 -17.15 -12.11
#